data_AF-A0A3D3PFK0-F1
#
_entry.id   AF-A0A3D3PFK0-F1
#
_cell.length_a   1.000
_cell.length_b   1.000
_cell.length_c   1.000
_cell.angle_alpha   90.00
_cell.angle_beta   90.00
_cell.angle_gamma   90.00
#
_symmetry.space_group_name_H-M   'P 1'
#
loop_
_entity.id
_entity.type
_entity.pdbx_description
1 polymer ?
#
loop_
_entity_poly.entity_id
_entity_poly.type
_entity_poly.pdbx_seq_one_letter_code
_entity_poly.pdbx_strand_id
1 'polypeptide(L)' 'MNKKKTFSAKLLSSWKKLGPGLVTGASDDDPSGIATYSQAGAAYGLSTLWTAII' A
#
# COMPACT_ATOMS: atom_id res chain seq x y z
N MET A 1 10.06 29.51 -21.19
CA MET A 1 10.14 28.16 -20.58
C MET A 1 8.75 27.52 -20.61
N ASN A 2 8.58 26.37 -21.26
CA ASN A 2 7.27 25.80 -21.61
C ASN A 2 6.61 25.10 -20.40
N LYS A 3 5.51 25.66 -19.87
CA LYS A 3 4.83 25.16 -18.64
C LYS A 3 4.44 23.68 -18.70
N LYS A 4 4.19 23.12 -19.90
CA LYS A 4 3.88 21.69 -20.09
C LYS A 4 5.07 20.77 -19.75
N LYS A 5 6.31 21.18 -20.07
CA LYS A 5 7.53 20.40 -19.71
C LYS A 5 7.73 20.35 -18.19
N THR A 6 7.42 21.43 -17.50
CA THR A 6 7.62 21.54 -16.04
C THR A 6 6.61 20.70 -15.24
N PHE A 7 5.36 20.58 -15.71
CA PHE A 7 4.33 19.77 -15.07
C PHE A 7 4.63 18.25 -15.20
N SER A 8 4.96 17.79 -16.40
CA SER A 8 5.31 16.38 -16.64
C SER A 8 6.57 15.96 -15.87
N ALA A 9 7.57 16.84 -15.77
CA ALA A 9 8.78 16.60 -14.97
C ALA A 9 8.48 16.45 -13.46
N LYS A 10 7.56 17.25 -12.91
CA LYS A 10 7.11 17.10 -11.51
C LYS A 10 6.40 15.77 -11.28
N LEU A 11 5.52 15.38 -12.19
CA LEU A 11 4.81 14.11 -12.10
C LEU A 11 5.79 12.93 -12.13
N LEU A 12 6.69 12.86 -13.12
CA LEU A 12 7.73 11.83 -13.17
C LEU A 12 8.60 11.79 -11.91
N SER A 13 8.94 12.96 -11.35
CA SER A 13 9.66 13.03 -10.08
C SER A 13 8.88 12.45 -8.90
N SER A 14 7.56 12.63 -8.84
CA SER A 14 6.73 12.04 -7.79
C SER A 14 6.60 10.52 -7.96
N TRP A 15 6.41 10.02 -9.17
CA TRP A 15 6.34 8.58 -9.45
C TRP A 15 7.64 7.85 -9.09
N LYS A 16 8.80 8.47 -9.33
CA LYS A 16 10.11 7.93 -8.89
C LYS A 16 10.24 7.80 -7.38
N LYS A 17 9.59 8.69 -6.61
CA LYS A 17 9.59 8.64 -5.14
C LYS A 17 8.56 7.64 -4.61
N LEU A 18 7.42 7.49 -5.29
CA LEU A 18 6.35 6.55 -4.91
C LEU A 18 6.67 5.08 -5.26
N GLY A 19 7.47 4.84 -6.31
CA GLY A 19 7.75 3.48 -6.82
C GLY A 19 8.16 2.48 -5.74
N PRO A 20 9.22 2.74 -4.94
CA PRO A 20 9.64 1.81 -3.89
C PRO A 20 8.55 1.58 -2.82
N GLY A 21 7.85 2.64 -2.40
CA GLY A 21 6.78 2.53 -1.39
C GLY A 21 5.56 1.75 -1.89
N LEU A 22 5.24 1.83 -3.18
CA LEU A 22 4.18 1.02 -3.79
C LEU A 22 4.55 -0.46 -3.83
N VAL A 23 5.81 -0.79 -4.16
CA VAL A 23 6.29 -2.19 -4.19
C VAL A 23 6.30 -2.79 -2.78
N THR A 24 6.78 -2.05 -1.79
CA THR A 24 6.77 -2.50 -0.39
C THR A 24 5.35 -2.55 0.19
N GLY A 25 4.46 -1.62 -0.18
CA GLY A 25 3.06 -1.70 0.23
C GLY A 25 2.35 -2.93 -0.34
N ALA A 26 2.60 -3.26 -1.60
CA ALA A 26 2.02 -4.45 -2.23
C ALA A 26 2.52 -5.78 -1.64
N SER A 27 3.65 -5.77 -0.92
CA SER A 27 4.13 -6.99 -0.25
C SER A 27 3.37 -7.36 1.03
N ASP A 28 2.52 -6.47 1.54
CA ASP A 28 1.71 -6.72 2.75
C ASP A 28 0.49 -7.64 2.48
N ASP A 29 0.06 -7.71 1.22
CA ASP A 29 -1.04 -8.58 0.76
C ASP A 29 -0.57 -9.99 0.39
N ASP A 30 0.37 -10.55 1.17
CA ASP A 30 0.93 -11.87 0.91
C ASP A 30 0.01 -13.02 1.39
N PRO A 31 0.21 -14.27 0.91
CA PRO A 31 -0.62 -15.40 1.31
C PRO A 31 -0.63 -15.66 2.83
N SER A 32 0.45 -15.33 3.55
CA SER A 32 0.53 -15.53 4.99
C SER A 32 -0.34 -14.53 5.77
N GLY A 33 -0.37 -13.27 5.35
CA GLY A 33 -1.31 -12.26 5.86
C GLY A 33 -2.76 -12.69 5.63
N ILE A 34 -3.10 -13.12 4.42
CA ILE A 34 -4.46 -13.61 4.08
C ILE A 34 -4.86 -14.78 5.00
N ALA A 35 -4.00 -15.76 5.18
CA ALA A 35 -4.29 -16.91 6.04
C ALA A 35 -4.49 -16.50 7.51
N THR A 36 -3.62 -15.62 8.02
CA THR A 36 -3.66 -15.15 9.41
C THR A 36 -4.93 -14.35 9.69
N TYR A 37 -5.24 -13.37 8.84
CA TYR A 37 -6.44 -12.54 9.02
C TYR A 37 -7.74 -13.33 8.79
N SER A 38 -7.73 -14.31 7.89
CA SER A 38 -8.90 -15.19 7.68
C SER A 38 -9.19 -16.04 8.92
N GLN A 39 -8.17 -16.65 9.52
CA GLN A 39 -8.34 -17.45 10.74
C GLN A 39 -8.74 -16.57 11.94
N ALA A 40 -8.09 -15.41 12.10
CA ALA A 40 -8.44 -14.46 13.15
C ALA A 40 -9.87 -13.94 13.00
N GLY A 41 -10.29 -13.59 11.78
CA GLY A 41 -11.66 -13.15 11.49
C GLY A 41 -12.70 -14.25 11.75
N ALA A 42 -12.39 -15.51 11.42
CA ALA A 42 -13.27 -16.64 11.72
C ALA A 42 -13.43 -16.88 13.23
N ALA A 43 -12.37 -16.68 14.02
CA ALA A 43 -12.39 -16.89 15.47
C ALA A 43 -12.96 -15.70 16.26
N TYR A 44 -12.65 -14.47 15.84
CA TYR A 44 -12.85 -13.26 16.65
C TYR A 44 -13.75 -12.21 15.98
N GLY A 45 -14.26 -12.48 14.78
CA GLY A 45 -15.08 -11.54 14.02
C GLY A 45 -14.34 -10.22 13.76
N LEU A 46 -14.99 -9.09 14.05
CA LEU A 46 -14.44 -7.75 13.79
C LEU A 46 -13.62 -7.19 14.97
N SER A 47 -13.51 -7.91 16.08
CA SER A 47 -12.91 -7.38 17.32
C SER A 47 -11.42 -7.06 17.21
N THR A 48 -10.72 -7.66 16.24
CA THR A 48 -9.29 -7.45 15.98
C THR A 48 -9.01 -6.58 14.75
N LEU A 49 -10.01 -5.97 14.10
CA LEU A 49 -9.79 -5.18 12.88
C LEU A 49 -8.80 -4.02 13.05
N TRP A 50 -8.68 -3.48 14.26
CA TRP A 50 -7.74 -2.41 14.56
C TRP A 50 -6.28 -2.81 14.28
N THR A 51 -5.93 -4.10 14.34
CA THR A 51 -4.56 -4.56 14.07
C THR A 51 -4.15 -4.40 12.61
N ALA A 52 -5.11 -4.22 11.68
CA ALA A 52 -4.80 -3.99 10.27
C ALA A 52 -4.42 -2.53 9.96
N ILE A 53 -4.51 -1.63 10.95
CA ILE A 53 -4.24 -0.19 10.79
C ILE A 53 -2.94 0.21 11.51
N ILE A 54 -2.54 -0.54 12.53
CA ILE A 54 -1.38 -0.25 13.39
C ILE A 54 -0.17 -1.03 12.90
#